data_AF-A0A937TYZ7-F1
#
_entry.id   AF-A0A937TYZ7-F1
#
_cell.length_a   1.000
_cell.length_b   1.000
_cell.length_c   1.000
_cell.angle_alpha   90.00
_cell.angle_beta   90.00
_cell.angle_gamma   90.00
#
_symmetry.space_group_name_H-M   'P 1'
#
loop_
_entity.id
_entity.type
_entity.pdbx_description
1 polymer ?
#
loop_
_entity_poly.entity_id
_entity_poly.type
_entity_poly.pdbx_seq_one_letter_code
_entity_poly.pdbx_strand_id
1 'polypeptide(L)'
;YKYDDRVFFDYLTDKGFYIAEKSRSNYSTTFTSLASSLNMEYVNHMAEALGPNSKSRTPFYEAIENNKVARLLKAVGYKFMHFSSGWGATDRNEYADFDFHPSVADNEFQMVLLRATPLAYFRKNVGVMQARRRILYTFEKLAEACEISGPKFIFAHILCPHPPYLFDADGGIPEWTRLEMDGRAWSKKDLYLDQLVFTQKKTQELIDAILSNSRIAPIIILQADHGTSSIGRPHPPLEDTQEVTDMVSERLRIFNAYYLPGIESGSLYDSITPINTFRIIFNLYFNQDYELLEDRSYYSDYVNPNVLTDVTDRIRDQGEDANPGQLDGDQEGQNGP
;
A
#
# COMPACT_ATOMS: atom_id res chain seq x y z
N TYR A 1 -1.60 18.92 5.75
CA TYR A 1 -2.65 19.32 4.79
C TYR A 1 -3.80 20.14 5.39
N LYS A 2 -3.89 20.38 6.72
CA LYS A 2 -5.04 21.07 7.36
C LYS A 2 -6.40 20.44 7.01
N TYR A 3 -6.40 19.13 6.73
CA TYR A 3 -7.58 18.31 6.51
C TYR A 3 -7.92 17.59 7.81
N ASP A 4 -9.21 17.40 8.07
CA ASP A 4 -9.71 16.75 9.28
C ASP A 4 -10.14 15.32 8.94
N ASP A 5 -9.23 14.37 9.19
CA ASP A 5 -9.41 12.96 8.91
C ASP A 5 -10.25 12.23 9.98
N ARG A 6 -10.72 12.93 11.04
CA ARG A 6 -11.42 12.30 12.17
C ARG A 6 -12.60 11.43 11.75
N VAL A 7 -13.39 11.86 10.76
CA VAL A 7 -14.54 11.07 10.27
C VAL A 7 -14.12 9.68 9.79
N PHE A 8 -12.97 9.57 9.11
CA PHE A 8 -12.47 8.29 8.61
C PHE A 8 -11.85 7.45 9.73
N PHE A 9 -11.10 8.08 10.64
CA PHE A 9 -10.46 7.42 11.78
C PHE A 9 -11.49 6.90 12.79
N ASP A 10 -12.50 7.71 13.11
CA ASP A 10 -13.63 7.34 13.97
C ASP A 10 -14.39 6.16 13.34
N TYR A 11 -14.68 6.22 12.04
CA TYR A 11 -15.30 5.09 11.33
C TYR A 11 -14.48 3.80 11.47
N LEU A 12 -13.17 3.84 11.25
CA LEU A 12 -12.32 2.65 11.35
C LEU A 12 -12.27 2.11 12.78
N THR A 13 -12.14 3.01 13.76
CA THR A 13 -12.14 2.66 15.18
C THR A 13 -13.47 2.02 15.59
N ASP A 14 -14.60 2.57 15.14
CA ASP A 14 -15.95 2.02 15.36
C ASP A 14 -16.13 0.63 14.72
N LYS A 15 -15.42 0.34 13.62
CA LYS A 15 -15.37 -1.00 13.01
C LYS A 15 -14.40 -1.95 13.71
N GLY A 16 -13.64 -1.49 14.69
CA GLY A 16 -12.66 -2.30 15.43
C GLY A 16 -11.29 -2.40 14.77
N PHE A 17 -10.93 -1.45 13.90
CA PHE A 17 -9.55 -1.35 13.41
C PHE A 17 -8.65 -0.76 14.50
N TYR A 18 -7.43 -1.31 14.60
CA TYR A 18 -6.29 -0.64 15.21
C TYR A 18 -5.62 0.26 14.18
N ILE A 19 -5.30 1.50 14.55
CA ILE A 19 -4.59 2.45 13.70
C ILE A 19 -3.21 2.69 14.33
N ALA A 20 -2.15 2.41 13.56
CA ALA A 20 -0.77 2.68 13.96
C ALA A 20 -0.41 4.11 13.52
N GLU A 21 -0.68 5.09 14.37
CA GLU A 21 -0.58 6.52 14.08
C GLU A 21 0.87 6.99 13.86
N LYS A 22 1.83 6.24 14.38
CA LYS A 22 3.28 6.50 14.24
C LYS A 22 3.94 5.61 13.19
N SER A 23 3.16 4.93 12.35
CA SER A 23 3.69 4.02 11.34
C SER A 23 4.49 4.77 10.26
N ARG A 24 5.63 4.16 9.89
CA ARG A 24 6.47 4.58 8.77
C ARG A 24 6.68 3.43 7.81
N SER A 25 6.80 3.72 6.53
CA SER A 25 7.27 2.75 5.55
C SER A 25 8.75 2.45 5.79
N ASN A 26 9.15 1.19 5.61
CA ASN A 26 10.55 0.83 5.65
C ASN A 26 11.35 1.42 4.48
N TYR A 27 10.68 1.79 3.38
CA TYR A 27 11.33 2.34 2.19
C TYR A 27 10.50 3.40 1.48
N SER A 28 11.15 4.46 0.98
CA SER A 28 10.46 5.63 0.39
C SER A 28 9.89 5.44 -1.02
N THR A 29 10.03 4.26 -1.63
CA THR A 29 9.50 3.95 -2.98
C THR A 29 8.64 2.70 -2.99
N THR A 30 7.64 2.67 -3.88
CA THR A 30 6.69 1.56 -4.03
C THR A 30 7.38 0.21 -4.19
N PHE A 31 8.37 0.12 -5.09
CA PHE A 31 8.98 -1.18 -5.41
C PHE A 31 9.82 -1.74 -4.26
N THR A 32 10.52 -0.90 -3.50
CA THR A 32 11.24 -1.36 -2.30
C THR A 32 10.28 -1.65 -1.14
N SER A 33 9.24 -0.82 -0.96
CA SER A 33 8.27 -0.97 0.13
C SER A 33 7.43 -2.23 -0.01
N LEU A 34 6.87 -2.48 -1.20
CA LEU A 34 6.10 -3.69 -1.48
C LEU A 34 6.99 -4.94 -1.46
N ALA A 35 8.19 -4.89 -2.04
CA ALA A 35 9.12 -6.02 -2.00
C ALA A 35 9.47 -6.39 -0.56
N SER A 36 9.69 -5.40 0.32
CA SER A 36 10.01 -5.65 1.73
C SER A 36 8.82 -6.20 2.51
N SER A 37 7.67 -5.53 2.47
CA SER A 37 6.49 -5.92 3.25
C SER A 37 5.96 -7.30 2.86
N LEU A 38 5.87 -7.61 1.56
CA LEU A 38 5.37 -8.91 1.07
C LEU A 38 6.36 -10.07 1.26
N ASN A 39 7.63 -9.78 1.58
CA ASN A 39 8.64 -10.80 1.89
C ASN A 39 9.07 -10.81 3.36
N MET A 40 8.56 -9.87 4.16
CA MET A 40 8.87 -9.69 5.59
C MET A 40 10.36 -9.51 5.85
N GLU A 41 11.10 -8.85 4.96
CA GLU A 41 12.56 -8.73 5.06
C GLU A 41 13.08 -7.40 4.51
N TYR A 42 14.28 -7.01 4.95
CA TYR A 42 14.99 -5.87 4.38
C TYR A 42 15.51 -6.19 2.99
N VAL A 43 15.31 -5.26 2.04
CA VAL A 43 15.71 -5.41 0.64
C VAL A 43 17.03 -4.71 0.31
N ASN A 44 17.77 -4.24 1.32
CA ASN A 44 19.09 -3.60 1.15
C ASN A 44 20.06 -4.48 0.38
N HIS A 45 20.07 -5.78 0.68
CA HIS A 45 20.89 -6.77 0.00
C HIS A 45 20.62 -6.85 -1.52
N MET A 46 19.37 -6.62 -1.95
CA MET A 46 19.01 -6.60 -3.37
C MET A 46 19.59 -5.36 -4.07
N ALA A 47 19.55 -4.21 -3.40
CA ALA A 47 20.12 -2.96 -3.91
C ALA A 47 21.65 -3.02 -3.99
N GLU A 48 22.29 -3.59 -2.97
CA GLU A 48 23.73 -3.84 -2.92
C GLU A 48 24.19 -4.76 -4.06
N ALA A 49 23.45 -5.86 -4.31
CA ALA A 49 23.75 -6.80 -5.38
C ALA A 49 23.66 -6.17 -6.78
N LEU A 50 22.73 -5.22 -6.98
CA LEU A 50 22.61 -4.45 -8.22
C LEU A 50 23.75 -3.43 -8.40
N GLY A 51 24.34 -2.98 -7.30
CA GLY A 51 25.31 -1.90 -7.26
C GLY A 51 24.70 -0.50 -7.42
N PRO A 52 25.43 0.53 -6.97
CA PRO A 52 24.91 1.91 -6.84
C PRO A 52 24.58 2.57 -8.18
N ASN A 53 25.22 2.15 -9.27
CA ASN A 53 25.04 2.73 -10.60
C ASN A 53 23.88 2.09 -11.40
N SER A 54 23.32 0.99 -10.91
CA SER A 54 22.22 0.31 -11.58
C SER A 54 20.91 1.07 -11.37
N LYS A 55 20.08 1.10 -12.41
CA LYS A 55 18.69 1.60 -12.34
C LYS A 55 17.68 0.47 -12.50
N SER A 56 18.16 -0.77 -12.50
CA SER A 56 17.29 -1.94 -12.62
C SER A 56 16.37 -2.02 -11.41
N ARG A 57 15.09 -2.28 -11.68
CA ARG A 57 14.08 -2.57 -10.65
C ARG A 57 13.69 -4.05 -10.66
N THR A 58 14.29 -4.84 -11.54
CA THR A 58 13.88 -6.22 -11.82
C THR A 58 13.85 -7.11 -10.57
N PRO A 59 14.90 -7.14 -9.71
CA PRO A 59 14.87 -8.01 -8.53
C PRO A 59 13.72 -7.66 -7.57
N PHE A 60 13.40 -6.37 -7.42
CA PHE A 60 12.28 -5.95 -6.58
C PHE A 60 10.94 -6.32 -7.21
N TYR A 61 10.80 -6.20 -8.53
CA TYR A 61 9.57 -6.57 -9.24
C TYR A 61 9.32 -8.07 -9.15
N GLU A 62 10.36 -8.89 -9.35
CA GLU A 62 10.31 -10.34 -9.18
C GLU A 62 9.95 -10.73 -7.75
N ALA A 63 10.51 -10.03 -6.74
CA ALA A 63 10.20 -10.27 -5.33
C ALA A 63 8.75 -9.88 -4.96
N ILE A 64 8.16 -8.87 -5.62
CA ILE A 64 6.75 -8.51 -5.45
C ILE A 64 5.85 -9.58 -6.09
N GLU A 65 6.16 -9.98 -7.32
CA GLU A 65 5.36 -10.94 -8.08
C GLU A 65 5.37 -12.32 -7.40
N ASN A 66 6.55 -12.84 -7.06
CA ASN A 66 6.76 -14.13 -6.38
C ASN A 66 7.01 -13.97 -4.87
N ASN A 67 6.10 -13.28 -4.18
CA ASN A 67 6.31 -12.93 -2.79
C ASN A 67 6.13 -14.11 -1.80
N LYS A 68 6.88 -14.04 -0.69
CA LYS A 68 6.90 -15.05 0.37
C LYS A 68 5.55 -15.23 1.05
N VAL A 69 4.82 -14.14 1.32
CA VAL A 69 3.51 -14.18 2.00
C VAL A 69 2.50 -15.01 1.21
N ALA A 70 2.36 -14.76 -0.09
CA ALA A 70 1.48 -15.52 -0.96
C ALA A 70 1.88 -17.01 -1.01
N ARG A 71 3.19 -17.31 -1.12
CA ARG A 71 3.68 -18.69 -1.10
C ARG A 71 3.36 -19.42 0.20
N LEU A 72 3.57 -18.78 1.35
CA LEU A 72 3.26 -19.37 2.66
C LEU A 72 1.77 -19.63 2.83
N LEU A 73 0.91 -18.67 2.47
CA LEU A 73 -0.53 -18.82 2.56
C LEU A 73 -1.06 -19.89 1.60
N LYS A 74 -0.54 -19.95 0.37
CA LYS A 74 -0.86 -21.03 -0.58
C LYS A 74 -0.47 -22.40 -0.04
N ALA A 75 0.67 -22.52 0.64
CA ALA A 75 1.13 -23.78 1.23
C ALA A 75 0.17 -24.32 2.31
N VAL A 76 -0.60 -23.45 2.97
CA VAL A 76 -1.66 -23.83 3.93
C VAL A 76 -3.08 -23.77 3.35
N GLY A 77 -3.19 -23.77 2.01
CA GLY A 77 -4.46 -23.95 1.30
C GLY A 77 -5.22 -22.68 0.95
N TYR A 78 -4.64 -21.49 1.14
CA TYR A 78 -5.26 -20.23 0.72
C TYR A 78 -5.17 -20.07 -0.80
N LYS A 79 -6.22 -19.52 -1.40
CA LYS A 79 -6.20 -19.03 -2.78
C LYS A 79 -5.60 -17.63 -2.83
N PHE A 80 -4.61 -17.41 -3.69
CA PHE A 80 -4.05 -16.09 -3.92
C PHE A 80 -4.83 -15.35 -5.00
N MET A 81 -5.39 -14.20 -4.65
CA MET A 81 -6.17 -13.33 -5.53
C MET A 81 -5.43 -12.01 -5.71
N HIS A 82 -5.21 -11.62 -6.95
CA HIS A 82 -4.48 -10.41 -7.32
C HIS A 82 -5.38 -9.48 -8.13
N PHE A 83 -5.23 -8.17 -7.92
CA PHE A 83 -5.97 -7.13 -8.64
C PHE A 83 -5.01 -6.21 -9.39
N SER A 84 -5.27 -6.08 -10.69
CA SER A 84 -4.45 -5.32 -11.63
C SER A 84 -4.47 -3.81 -11.33
N SER A 85 -3.37 -3.29 -10.78
CA SER A 85 -3.26 -1.89 -10.34
C SER A 85 -3.02 -0.87 -11.46
N GLY A 86 -2.54 -1.32 -12.64
CA GLY A 86 -2.05 -0.42 -13.69
C GLY A 86 -0.59 0.01 -13.51
N TRP A 87 0.09 -0.46 -12.46
CA TRP A 87 1.50 -0.18 -12.18
C TRP A 87 2.34 -1.43 -12.33
N GLY A 88 3.47 -1.31 -13.05
CA GLY A 88 4.27 -2.42 -13.60
C GLY A 88 4.30 -3.72 -12.79
N ALA A 89 4.80 -3.70 -11.55
CA ALA A 89 5.00 -4.93 -10.76
C ALA A 89 3.73 -5.50 -10.12
N THR A 90 2.60 -4.81 -10.23
CA THR A 90 1.31 -5.21 -9.64
C THR A 90 0.16 -5.05 -10.65
N ASP A 91 0.47 -4.97 -11.94
CA ASP A 91 -0.56 -4.96 -13.00
C ASP A 91 -0.98 -6.38 -13.37
N ARG A 92 -0.09 -7.35 -13.18
CA ARG A 92 -0.30 -8.79 -13.40
C ARG A 92 0.44 -9.56 -12.32
N ASN A 93 0.00 -10.80 -12.06
CA ASN A 93 0.74 -11.72 -11.21
C ASN A 93 0.54 -13.16 -11.70
N GLU A 94 1.60 -13.79 -12.20
CA GLU A 94 1.54 -15.16 -12.74
C GLU A 94 1.33 -16.25 -11.66
N TYR A 95 1.59 -15.94 -10.38
CA TYR A 95 1.46 -16.87 -9.26
C TYR A 95 0.07 -16.82 -8.60
N ALA A 96 -0.78 -15.87 -8.98
CA ALA A 96 -2.15 -15.75 -8.50
C ALA A 96 -3.05 -16.86 -9.05
N ASP A 97 -3.92 -17.42 -8.21
CA ASP A 97 -4.96 -18.34 -8.65
C ASP A 97 -6.07 -17.61 -9.40
N PHE A 98 -6.27 -16.33 -9.07
CA PHE A 98 -7.19 -15.41 -9.74
C PHE A 98 -6.50 -14.04 -9.95
N ASP A 99 -6.37 -13.61 -11.20
CA ASP A 99 -5.84 -12.30 -11.57
C ASP A 99 -6.96 -11.44 -12.18
N PHE A 100 -7.50 -10.51 -11.38
CA PHE A 100 -8.62 -9.66 -11.74
C PHE A 100 -8.14 -8.42 -12.49
N HIS A 101 -8.68 -8.21 -13.69
CA HIS A 101 -8.39 -7.03 -14.49
C HIS A 101 -9.63 -6.60 -15.29
N PRO A 102 -9.80 -5.29 -15.57
CA PRO A 102 -10.85 -4.84 -16.47
C PRO A 102 -10.69 -5.50 -17.85
N SER A 103 -11.80 -5.93 -18.46
CA SER A 103 -11.79 -6.58 -19.78
C SER A 103 -11.17 -5.68 -20.86
N VAL A 104 -10.31 -6.27 -21.69
CA VAL A 104 -9.66 -5.63 -22.85
C VAL A 104 -10.64 -5.45 -24.01
N ALA A 105 -11.67 -6.29 -24.11
CA ALA A 105 -12.57 -6.36 -25.27
C ALA A 105 -13.39 -5.09 -25.49
N ASP A 106 -13.78 -4.39 -24.42
CA ASP A 106 -14.49 -3.10 -24.52
C ASP A 106 -13.56 -1.98 -25.03
N ASN A 107 -12.24 -2.15 -24.89
CA ASN A 107 -11.24 -1.13 -25.12
C ASN A 107 -10.60 -1.27 -26.50
N GLU A 108 -10.29 -2.48 -26.98
CA GLU A 108 -9.59 -2.67 -28.26
C GLU A 108 -10.40 -2.21 -29.47
N PHE A 109 -11.68 -2.57 -29.53
CA PHE A 109 -12.55 -2.15 -30.64
C PHE A 109 -12.74 -0.63 -30.66
N GLN A 110 -13.00 -0.02 -29.50
CA GLN A 110 -13.15 1.43 -29.36
C GLN A 110 -11.82 2.15 -29.65
N MET A 111 -10.68 1.58 -29.24
CA MET A 111 -9.34 2.13 -29.49
C MET A 111 -8.93 2.04 -30.96
N VAL A 112 -9.27 0.96 -31.67
CA VAL A 112 -9.06 0.86 -33.12
C VAL A 112 -9.93 1.88 -33.85
N LEU A 113 -11.20 2.05 -33.45
CA LEU A 113 -12.10 3.07 -34.00
C LEU A 113 -11.58 4.50 -33.74
N LEU A 114 -11.10 4.79 -32.54
CA LEU A 114 -10.51 6.08 -32.15
C LEU A 114 -9.16 6.34 -32.84
N ARG A 115 -8.35 5.30 -33.07
CA ARG A 115 -7.08 5.39 -33.83
C ARG A 115 -7.31 5.60 -35.32
N ALA A 116 -8.43 5.13 -35.86
CA ALA A 116 -8.82 5.27 -37.26
C ALA A 116 -9.54 6.60 -37.56
N THR A 117 -9.71 7.50 -36.58
CA THR A 117 -10.42 8.78 -36.75
C THR A 117 -9.56 9.99 -36.33
N PRO A 118 -9.84 11.21 -36.83
CA PRO A 118 -9.17 12.44 -36.40
C PRO A 118 -9.39 12.82 -34.92
N LEU A 119 -10.16 12.02 -34.17
CA LEU A 119 -10.42 12.20 -32.72
C LEU A 119 -9.18 11.96 -31.84
N ALA A 120 -7.98 11.87 -32.41
CA ALA A 120 -6.72 11.74 -31.67
C ALA A 120 -6.48 12.83 -30.60
N TYR A 121 -7.15 14.00 -30.70
CA TYR A 121 -7.17 15.03 -29.66
C TYR A 121 -7.83 14.55 -28.35
N PHE A 122 -8.78 13.62 -28.42
CA PHE A 122 -9.46 13.00 -27.26
C PHE A 122 -8.63 11.87 -26.60
N ARG A 123 -7.42 11.56 -27.09
CA ARG A 123 -6.55 10.49 -26.54
C ARG A 123 -6.19 10.69 -25.07
N LYS A 124 -6.09 11.93 -24.59
CA LYS A 124 -5.82 12.23 -23.17
C LYS A 124 -6.97 11.76 -22.27
N ASN A 125 -8.22 11.93 -22.70
CA ASN A 125 -9.41 11.53 -21.95
C ASN A 125 -9.53 10.00 -21.87
N VAL A 126 -9.08 9.28 -22.90
CA VAL A 126 -9.15 7.81 -22.90
C VAL A 126 -8.25 7.19 -21.84
N GLY A 127 -7.00 7.65 -21.71
CA GLY A 127 -6.09 7.15 -20.67
C GLY A 127 -6.60 7.44 -19.25
N VAL A 128 -7.16 8.63 -19.02
CA VAL A 128 -7.82 9.01 -17.76
C VAL A 128 -8.99 8.07 -17.46
N MET A 129 -9.87 7.84 -18.44
CA MET A 129 -11.03 6.97 -18.27
C MET A 129 -10.63 5.52 -18.01
N GLN A 130 -9.56 5.03 -18.65
CA GLN A 130 -9.03 3.68 -18.39
C GLN A 130 -8.48 3.56 -16.97
N ALA A 131 -7.70 4.54 -16.50
CA ALA A 131 -7.18 4.54 -15.14
C ALA A 131 -8.31 4.62 -14.10
N ARG A 132 -9.30 5.49 -14.32
CA ARG A 132 -10.51 5.56 -13.49
C ARG A 132 -11.28 4.25 -13.45
N ARG A 133 -11.54 3.65 -14.63
CA ARG A 133 -12.25 2.37 -14.75
C ARG A 133 -11.56 1.28 -13.98
N ARG A 134 -10.22 1.24 -14.01
CA ARG A 134 -9.42 0.26 -13.27
C ARG A 134 -9.60 0.39 -11.76
N ILE A 135 -9.50 1.60 -11.23
CA ILE A 135 -9.67 1.86 -9.78
C ILE A 135 -11.08 1.48 -9.33
N LEU A 136 -12.11 1.91 -10.07
CA LEU A 136 -13.50 1.54 -9.78
C LEU A 136 -13.75 0.03 -9.87
N TYR A 137 -13.19 -0.62 -10.91
CA TYR A 137 -13.25 -2.07 -11.08
C TYR A 137 -12.63 -2.80 -9.90
N THR A 138 -11.49 -2.34 -9.38
CA THR A 138 -10.86 -2.95 -8.19
C THR A 138 -11.76 -2.86 -6.97
N PHE A 139 -12.34 -1.68 -6.66
CA PHE A 139 -13.27 -1.55 -5.52
C PHE A 139 -14.51 -2.43 -5.67
N GLU A 140 -15.10 -2.49 -6.87
CA GLU A 140 -16.26 -3.33 -7.18
C GLU A 140 -15.94 -4.83 -7.04
N LYS A 141 -14.87 -5.30 -7.69
CA LYS A 141 -14.52 -6.72 -7.73
C LYS A 141 -13.89 -7.24 -6.45
N LEU A 142 -13.29 -6.38 -5.63
CA LEU A 142 -12.82 -6.78 -4.30
C LEU A 142 -13.98 -7.29 -3.43
N ALA A 143 -15.11 -6.59 -3.44
CA ALA A 143 -16.30 -7.02 -2.71
C ALA A 143 -16.81 -8.38 -3.20
N GLU A 144 -16.85 -8.60 -4.51
CA GLU A 144 -17.25 -9.90 -5.11
C GLU A 144 -16.26 -11.03 -4.81
N ALA A 145 -14.95 -10.76 -4.83
CA ALA A 145 -13.93 -11.77 -4.57
C ALA A 145 -14.02 -12.37 -3.16
N CYS A 146 -14.59 -11.63 -2.20
CA CYS A 146 -14.86 -12.13 -0.86
C CYS A 146 -15.87 -13.30 -0.85
N GLU A 147 -16.78 -13.38 -1.83
CA GLU A 147 -17.79 -14.44 -1.97
C GLU A 147 -17.20 -15.77 -2.46
N ILE A 148 -16.00 -15.76 -3.04
CA ILE A 148 -15.34 -16.98 -3.51
C ILE A 148 -15.07 -17.91 -2.30
N SER A 149 -15.52 -19.16 -2.40
CA SER A 149 -15.39 -20.11 -1.30
C SER A 149 -13.95 -20.52 -1.00
N GLY A 150 -13.67 -20.74 0.28
CA GLY A 150 -12.37 -21.16 0.82
C GLY A 150 -11.54 -20.02 1.41
N PRO A 151 -10.46 -20.34 2.14
CA PRO A 151 -9.52 -19.34 2.64
C PRO A 151 -8.83 -18.67 1.44
N LYS A 152 -8.62 -17.36 1.57
CA LYS A 152 -8.11 -16.53 0.48
C LYS A 152 -7.18 -15.45 1.02
N PHE A 153 -6.13 -15.20 0.27
CA PHE A 153 -5.25 -14.05 0.44
C PHE A 153 -5.51 -13.12 -0.74
N ILE A 154 -6.07 -11.95 -0.47
CA ILE A 154 -6.37 -10.95 -1.49
C ILE A 154 -5.35 -9.83 -1.39
N PHE A 155 -4.60 -9.59 -2.46
CA PHE A 155 -3.71 -8.45 -2.59
C PHE A 155 -4.23 -7.51 -3.68
N ALA A 156 -4.55 -6.28 -3.29
CA ALA A 156 -4.93 -5.22 -4.21
C ALA A 156 -4.11 -3.96 -3.96
N HIS A 157 -3.25 -3.62 -4.92
CA HIS A 157 -2.53 -2.36 -4.91
C HIS A 157 -3.39 -1.29 -5.59
N ILE A 158 -3.99 -0.40 -4.79
CA ILE A 158 -4.85 0.67 -5.28
C ILE A 158 -4.01 1.94 -5.42
N LEU A 159 -3.87 2.46 -6.64
CA LEU A 159 -3.02 3.63 -6.88
C LEU A 159 -3.58 4.92 -6.28
N CYS A 160 -4.89 5.01 -6.01
CA CYS A 160 -5.41 6.16 -5.29
C CYS A 160 -4.87 6.22 -3.84
N PRO A 161 -4.50 7.40 -3.32
CA PRO A 161 -4.69 8.74 -3.90
C PRO A 161 -3.47 9.31 -4.68
N HIS A 162 -2.53 8.48 -5.14
CA HIS A 162 -1.36 8.90 -5.93
C HIS A 162 -1.77 9.67 -7.21
N PRO A 163 -0.97 10.66 -7.66
CA PRO A 163 -1.19 11.30 -8.95
C PRO A 163 -1.04 10.32 -10.15
N PRO A 164 -1.72 10.54 -11.27
CA PRO A 164 -2.56 11.69 -11.58
C PRO A 164 -3.85 11.72 -10.74
N TYR A 165 -4.36 12.91 -10.46
CA TYR A 165 -5.63 13.06 -9.76
C TYR A 165 -6.77 12.85 -10.74
N LEU A 166 -7.41 11.71 -10.61
CA LEU A 166 -8.42 11.22 -11.53
C LEU A 166 -9.83 11.48 -11.02
N PHE A 167 -10.01 11.66 -9.72
CA PHE A 167 -11.30 11.82 -9.04
C PHE A 167 -11.32 13.12 -8.22
N ASP A 168 -12.43 13.85 -8.30
CA ASP A 168 -12.77 14.84 -7.28
C ASP A 168 -13.36 14.15 -6.04
N ALA A 169 -13.70 14.92 -5.00
CA ALA A 169 -14.21 14.40 -3.72
C ALA A 169 -15.50 13.57 -3.83
N ASP A 170 -16.29 13.75 -4.89
CA ASP A 170 -17.54 13.03 -5.15
C ASP A 170 -17.39 11.94 -6.22
N GLY A 171 -16.16 11.73 -6.71
CA GLY A 171 -15.84 10.73 -7.72
C GLY A 171 -16.06 11.21 -9.16
N GLY A 172 -16.37 12.50 -9.37
CA GLY A 172 -16.39 13.15 -10.68
C GLY A 172 -14.98 13.29 -11.27
N ILE A 173 -14.88 13.84 -12.48
CA ILE A 173 -13.59 14.11 -13.14
C ILE A 173 -13.16 15.53 -12.75
N PRO A 174 -12.00 15.73 -12.10
CA PRO A 174 -11.52 17.06 -11.75
C PRO A 174 -11.37 17.99 -12.97
N GLU A 175 -11.66 19.28 -12.78
CA GLU A 175 -11.49 20.31 -13.82
C GLU A 175 -10.05 20.33 -14.37
N TRP A 176 -9.07 20.11 -13.49
CA TRP A 176 -7.68 19.88 -13.86
C TRP A 176 -7.38 18.37 -13.83
N THR A 177 -7.65 17.66 -14.91
CA THR A 177 -7.18 16.28 -15.06
C THR A 177 -6.06 16.21 -16.10
N ARG A 178 -4.84 15.91 -15.67
CA ARG A 178 -3.70 15.60 -16.54
C ARG A 178 -3.09 14.27 -16.13
N LEU A 179 -2.70 13.45 -17.11
CA LEU A 179 -1.90 12.23 -16.90
C LEU A 179 -0.44 12.56 -16.56
N GLU A 180 -0.22 13.55 -15.70
CA GLU A 180 1.09 13.92 -15.19
C GLU A 180 1.37 13.04 -13.97
N MET A 181 2.30 12.10 -14.12
CA MET A 181 2.85 11.28 -13.02
C MET A 181 4.13 11.89 -12.44
N ASP A 182 4.53 13.09 -12.90
CA ASP A 182 5.76 13.73 -12.46
C ASP A 182 5.60 14.43 -11.10
N GLY A 183 6.74 14.70 -10.46
CA GLY A 183 6.78 15.21 -9.09
C GLY A 183 6.07 16.54 -8.87
N ARG A 184 5.76 17.32 -9.93
CA ARG A 184 5.02 18.57 -9.80
C ARG A 184 3.55 18.34 -9.48
N ALA A 185 3.00 17.15 -9.75
CA ALA A 185 1.63 16.82 -9.39
C ALA A 185 1.42 16.85 -7.86
N TRP A 186 2.42 16.49 -7.06
CA TRP A 186 2.30 16.52 -5.60
C TRP A 186 2.13 17.92 -5.00
N SER A 187 2.48 18.97 -5.74
CA SER A 187 2.26 20.35 -5.30
C SER A 187 0.77 20.75 -5.35
N LYS A 188 -0.09 19.97 -6.01
CA LYS A 188 -1.54 20.22 -6.11
C LYS A 188 -2.28 19.61 -4.92
N LYS A 189 -2.11 20.22 -3.76
CA LYS A 189 -2.64 19.72 -2.48
C LYS A 189 -4.15 19.55 -2.48
N ASP A 190 -4.90 20.46 -3.09
CA ASP A 190 -6.37 20.39 -3.13
C ASP A 190 -6.86 19.18 -3.94
N LEU A 191 -6.23 18.90 -5.09
CA LEU A 191 -6.58 17.72 -5.91
C LEU A 191 -6.20 16.40 -5.23
N TYR A 192 -5.10 16.39 -4.47
CA TYR A 192 -4.76 15.24 -3.62
C TYR A 192 -5.83 15.03 -2.55
N LEU A 193 -6.28 16.09 -1.88
CA LEU A 193 -7.29 16.00 -0.84
C LEU A 193 -8.64 15.54 -1.38
N ASP A 194 -9.09 16.08 -2.52
CA ASP A 194 -10.31 15.62 -3.17
C ASP A 194 -10.25 14.12 -3.50
N GLN A 195 -9.15 13.67 -4.11
CA GLN A 195 -8.99 12.26 -4.43
C GLN A 195 -8.86 11.39 -3.17
N LEU A 196 -8.24 11.89 -2.09
CA LEU A 196 -8.18 11.21 -0.79
C LEU A 196 -9.57 11.02 -0.20
N VAL A 197 -10.41 12.07 -0.19
CA VAL A 197 -11.80 12.01 0.29
C VAL A 197 -12.59 10.95 -0.49
N PHE A 198 -12.46 10.93 -1.82
CA PHE A 198 -13.09 9.90 -2.64
C PHE A 198 -12.59 8.49 -2.29
N THR A 199 -11.27 8.34 -2.09
CA THR A 199 -10.64 7.04 -1.75
C THR A 199 -11.13 6.55 -0.39
N GLN A 200 -11.23 7.44 0.60
CA GLN A 200 -11.77 7.13 1.92
C GLN A 200 -13.22 6.65 1.83
N LYS A 201 -14.10 7.38 1.11
CA LYS A 201 -15.49 6.96 0.87
C LYS A 201 -15.57 5.55 0.26
N LYS A 202 -14.81 5.29 -0.80
CA LYS A 202 -14.77 3.96 -1.45
C LYS A 202 -14.22 2.85 -0.54
N THR A 203 -13.26 3.19 0.31
CA THR A 203 -12.70 2.26 1.29
C THR A 203 -13.72 1.92 2.38
N GLN A 204 -14.50 2.90 2.86
CA GLN A 204 -15.59 2.66 3.82
C GLN A 204 -16.67 1.74 3.21
N GLU A 205 -17.12 2.04 2.00
CA GLU A 205 -18.08 1.19 1.26
C GLU A 205 -17.56 -0.25 1.10
N LEU A 206 -16.27 -0.40 0.77
CA LEU A 206 -15.64 -1.71 0.63
C LEU A 206 -15.56 -2.45 1.97
N ILE A 207 -15.14 -1.80 3.05
CA ILE A 207 -15.07 -2.42 4.39
C ILE A 207 -16.46 -2.87 4.82
N ASP A 208 -17.49 -2.03 4.67
CA ASP A 208 -18.86 -2.37 5.01
C ASP A 208 -19.32 -3.62 4.22
N ALA A 209 -19.03 -3.67 2.93
CA ALA A 209 -19.36 -4.82 2.09
C ALA A 209 -18.60 -6.09 2.51
N ILE A 210 -17.28 -5.99 2.78
CA ILE A 210 -16.46 -7.12 3.21
C ILE A 210 -16.98 -7.68 4.54
N LEU A 211 -17.17 -6.83 5.54
CA LEU A 211 -17.59 -7.25 6.88
C LEU A 211 -19.02 -7.81 6.87
N SER A 212 -19.92 -7.26 6.05
CA SER A 212 -21.31 -7.72 5.98
C SER A 212 -21.48 -9.05 5.23
N ASN A 213 -20.61 -9.33 4.25
CA ASN A 213 -20.70 -10.52 3.41
C ASN A 213 -19.77 -11.66 3.83
N SER A 214 -18.85 -11.43 4.78
CA SER A 214 -17.92 -12.44 5.24
C SER A 214 -18.52 -13.27 6.38
N ARG A 215 -18.76 -14.57 6.11
CA ARG A 215 -19.24 -15.51 7.15
C ARG A 215 -18.24 -15.68 8.30
N ILE A 216 -16.95 -15.63 7.99
CA ILE A 216 -15.85 -15.65 8.95
C ILE A 216 -15.25 -14.25 8.92
N ALA A 217 -15.12 -13.61 10.09
CA ALA A 217 -14.53 -12.28 10.17
C ALA A 217 -13.12 -12.31 9.53
N PRO A 218 -12.86 -11.48 8.52
CA PRO A 218 -11.60 -11.49 7.79
C PRO A 218 -10.54 -10.66 8.53
N ILE A 219 -9.27 -10.92 8.24
CA ILE A 219 -8.18 -9.98 8.54
C ILE A 219 -8.18 -8.92 7.43
N ILE A 220 -8.23 -7.64 7.77
CA ILE A 220 -8.14 -6.53 6.81
C ILE A 220 -6.94 -5.65 7.17
N ILE A 221 -6.09 -5.40 6.18
CA ILE A 221 -4.93 -4.51 6.30
C ILE A 221 -5.16 -3.34 5.34
N LEU A 222 -5.16 -2.12 5.86
CA LEU A 222 -5.10 -0.91 5.07
C LEU A 222 -3.72 -0.28 5.27
N GLN A 223 -2.88 -0.33 4.25
CA GLN A 223 -1.50 0.10 4.38
C GLN A 223 -1.04 0.87 3.14
N ALA A 224 -0.59 2.11 3.32
CA ALA A 224 0.11 2.84 2.28
C ALA A 224 1.54 2.32 2.12
N ASP A 225 2.01 2.22 0.88
CA ASP A 225 3.37 1.79 0.55
C ASP A 225 4.41 2.89 0.87
N HIS A 226 4.05 4.15 0.69
CA HIS A 226 4.82 5.33 1.08
C HIS A 226 3.92 6.56 1.24
N GLY A 227 4.47 7.64 1.79
CA GLY A 227 3.81 8.94 1.93
C GLY A 227 3.87 9.80 0.67
N THR A 228 3.49 11.08 0.82
CA THR A 228 3.37 12.02 -0.30
C THR A 228 4.71 12.73 -0.58
N SER A 229 4.70 13.75 -1.44
CA SER A 229 5.86 14.63 -1.67
C SER A 229 5.38 16.07 -1.91
N SER A 230 4.57 16.59 -0.99
CA SER A 230 3.91 17.89 -1.14
C SER A 230 4.68 19.06 -0.51
N ILE A 231 5.71 18.77 0.29
CA ILE A 231 6.63 19.77 0.84
C ILE A 231 7.59 20.26 -0.25
N GLY A 232 8.07 19.38 -1.13
CA GLY A 232 8.98 19.75 -2.22
C GLY A 232 9.07 18.68 -3.31
N ARG A 233 10.17 18.64 -4.06
CA ARG A 233 10.36 17.62 -5.11
C ARG A 233 10.38 16.20 -4.50
N PRO A 234 9.85 15.16 -5.17
CA PRO A 234 10.06 13.79 -4.71
C PRO A 234 11.54 13.41 -4.78
N HIS A 235 11.99 12.62 -3.81
CA HIS A 235 13.34 12.03 -3.79
C HIS A 235 14.50 13.03 -3.97
N PRO A 236 14.57 14.16 -3.22
CA PRO A 236 15.75 15.02 -3.23
C PRO A 236 17.02 14.26 -2.80
N PRO A 237 18.21 14.72 -3.21
CA PRO A 237 19.46 14.31 -2.58
C PRO A 237 19.39 14.48 -1.06
N LEU A 238 19.99 13.57 -0.32
CA LEU A 238 20.08 13.66 1.13
C LEU A 238 21.10 14.73 1.54
N GLU A 239 20.59 15.93 1.79
CA GLU A 239 21.34 17.06 2.38
C GLU A 239 21.00 17.18 3.87
N ASP A 240 21.92 17.68 4.69
CA ASP A 240 21.69 17.87 6.14
C ASP A 240 20.98 19.21 6.41
N THR A 241 19.71 19.27 6.04
CA THR A 241 18.84 20.43 6.29
C THR A 241 17.49 19.98 6.84
N GLN A 242 16.84 20.84 7.63
CA GLN A 242 15.51 20.58 8.16
C GLN A 242 14.49 20.37 7.03
N GLU A 243 14.57 21.16 5.96
CA GLU A 243 13.68 21.02 4.79
C GLU A 243 13.77 19.62 4.18
N VAL A 244 14.99 19.10 3.95
CA VAL A 244 15.16 17.74 3.43
C VAL A 244 14.67 16.70 4.45
N THR A 245 14.88 16.91 5.73
CA THR A 245 14.36 16.02 6.79
C THR A 245 12.83 15.96 6.76
N ASP A 246 12.16 17.11 6.64
CA ASP A 246 10.70 17.19 6.56
C ASP A 246 10.17 16.49 5.29
N MET A 247 10.86 16.66 4.15
CA MET A 247 10.52 15.99 2.89
C MET A 247 10.68 14.46 2.97
N VAL A 248 11.76 13.98 3.61
CA VAL A 248 12.02 12.55 3.82
C VAL A 248 10.99 11.97 4.80
N SER A 249 10.67 12.69 5.87
CA SER A 249 9.65 12.30 6.85
C SER A 249 8.25 12.23 6.21
N GLU A 250 7.82 13.25 5.45
CA GLU A 250 6.54 13.22 4.70
C GLU A 250 6.46 12.00 3.78
N ARG A 251 7.58 11.65 3.14
CA ARG A 251 7.63 10.53 2.19
C ARG A 251 7.57 9.16 2.87
N LEU A 252 7.98 9.04 4.13
CA LEU A 252 8.04 7.77 4.86
C LEU A 252 6.87 7.57 5.81
N ARG A 253 6.20 8.64 6.28
CA ARG A 253 4.98 8.52 7.09
C ARG A 253 3.84 7.93 6.26
N ILE A 254 3.19 6.91 6.79
CA ILE A 254 2.12 6.17 6.09
C ILE A 254 0.87 6.04 6.94
N PHE A 255 -0.25 5.86 6.26
CA PHE A 255 -1.45 5.34 6.89
C PHE A 255 -1.32 3.82 7.02
N ASN A 256 -1.53 3.29 8.23
CA ASN A 256 -1.46 1.85 8.50
C ASN A 256 -2.51 1.46 9.53
N ALA A 257 -3.44 0.59 9.15
CA ALA A 257 -4.54 0.15 10.00
C ALA A 257 -4.87 -1.33 9.79
N TYR A 258 -5.30 -1.97 10.87
CA TYR A 258 -5.47 -3.41 10.97
C TYR A 258 -6.80 -3.75 11.62
N TYR A 259 -7.63 -4.52 10.93
CA TYR A 259 -8.76 -5.22 11.54
C TYR A 259 -8.36 -6.67 11.79
N LEU A 260 -8.20 -7.01 13.06
CA LEU A 260 -7.69 -8.30 13.54
C LEU A 260 -8.75 -8.97 14.43
N PRO A 261 -9.66 -9.80 13.88
CA PRO A 261 -10.73 -10.44 14.64
C PRO A 261 -10.22 -11.28 15.82
N GLY A 262 -10.73 -10.97 17.02
CA GLY A 262 -10.40 -11.73 18.24
C GLY A 262 -9.07 -11.35 18.89
N ILE A 263 -8.37 -10.34 18.36
CA ILE A 263 -7.13 -9.81 18.95
C ILE A 263 -7.42 -8.44 19.56
N GLU A 264 -6.99 -8.26 20.81
CA GLU A 264 -7.08 -6.97 21.48
C GLU A 264 -5.97 -6.03 20.99
N SER A 265 -6.32 -4.76 20.78
CA SER A 265 -5.42 -3.71 20.29
C SER A 265 -4.14 -3.54 21.12
N GLY A 266 -4.14 -3.94 22.40
CA GLY A 266 -2.96 -3.91 23.28
C GLY A 266 -1.83 -4.87 22.85
N SER A 267 -2.11 -5.79 21.92
CA SER A 267 -1.12 -6.70 21.33
C SER A 267 -0.35 -6.07 20.16
N LEU A 268 -0.64 -4.81 19.82
CA LEU A 268 -0.02 -4.07 18.73
C LEU A 268 0.66 -2.81 19.28
N TYR A 269 1.63 -2.28 18.53
CA TYR A 269 2.38 -1.08 18.90
C TYR A 269 2.27 0.00 17.82
N ASP A 270 2.39 1.25 18.22
CA ASP A 270 1.93 2.39 17.41
C ASP A 270 2.85 2.69 16.20
N SER A 271 4.09 2.24 16.27
CA SER A 271 5.12 2.47 15.25
C SER A 271 5.32 1.29 14.28
N ILE A 272 4.42 0.29 14.26
CA ILE A 272 4.54 -0.91 13.40
C ILE A 272 4.86 -0.49 11.97
N THR A 273 6.00 -0.96 11.45
CA THR A 273 6.34 -0.77 10.04
C THR A 273 5.87 -1.95 9.18
N PRO A 274 5.63 -1.73 7.86
CA PRO A 274 5.14 -2.75 6.93
C PRO A 274 5.91 -4.08 6.89
N ILE A 275 7.20 -4.09 7.24
CA ILE A 275 8.03 -5.31 7.30
C ILE A 275 7.52 -6.32 8.35
N ASN A 276 6.88 -5.82 9.42
CA ASN A 276 6.40 -6.61 10.55
C ASN A 276 4.92 -7.00 10.44
N THR A 277 4.16 -6.39 9.54
CA THR A 277 2.72 -6.65 9.32
C THR A 277 2.40 -8.16 9.25
N PHE A 278 3.05 -8.88 8.33
CA PHE A 278 2.77 -10.31 8.18
C PHE A 278 3.48 -11.18 9.22
N ARG A 279 4.58 -10.72 9.82
CA ARG A 279 5.23 -11.42 10.95
C ARG A 279 4.26 -11.49 12.14
N ILE A 280 3.69 -10.35 12.50
CA ILE A 280 2.67 -10.23 13.55
C ILE A 280 1.45 -11.11 13.22
N ILE A 281 0.90 -11.01 12.00
CA ILE A 281 -0.26 -11.81 11.60
C ILE A 281 0.03 -13.32 11.65
N PHE A 282 1.19 -13.76 11.17
CA PHE A 282 1.55 -15.17 11.21
C PHE A 282 1.76 -15.68 12.63
N ASN A 283 2.31 -14.85 13.52
CA ASN A 283 2.44 -15.21 14.93
C ASN A 283 1.06 -15.34 15.59
N LEU A 284 0.19 -14.35 15.39
CA LEU A 284 -1.14 -14.30 16.02
C LEU A 284 -2.11 -15.37 15.51
N TYR A 285 -2.12 -15.67 14.20
CA TYR A 285 -3.17 -16.48 13.58
C TYR A 285 -2.70 -17.84 13.05
N PHE A 286 -1.39 -18.03 12.87
CA PHE A 286 -0.84 -19.23 12.24
C PHE A 286 0.14 -19.98 13.14
N ASN A 287 0.21 -19.61 14.43
CA ASN A 287 1.12 -20.22 15.41
C ASN A 287 2.55 -20.30 14.90
N GLN A 288 3.01 -19.22 14.25
CA GLN A 288 4.39 -19.04 13.84
C GLN A 288 5.14 -18.27 14.92
N ASP A 289 6.47 -18.28 14.83
CA ASP A 289 7.36 -17.64 15.80
C ASP A 289 8.39 -16.77 15.06
N TYR A 290 7.88 -15.83 14.26
CA TYR A 290 8.71 -14.84 13.59
C TYR A 290 9.17 -13.81 14.60
N GLU A 291 10.49 -13.71 14.81
CA GLU A 291 11.10 -12.56 15.47
C GLU A 291 10.71 -11.26 14.72
N LEU A 292 10.31 -10.22 15.46
CA LEU A 292 10.03 -8.93 14.87
C LEU A 292 11.36 -8.27 14.46
N LEU A 293 11.39 -7.68 13.27
CA LEU A 293 12.54 -6.90 12.83
C LEU A 293 12.45 -5.48 13.38
N GLU A 294 13.59 -4.81 13.54
CA GLU A 294 13.58 -3.40 13.93
C GLU A 294 12.77 -2.54 12.93
N ASP A 295 12.09 -1.52 13.43
CA ASP A 295 11.28 -0.61 12.60
C ASP A 295 12.15 0.48 11.94
N ARG A 296 13.05 0.05 11.04
CA ARG A 296 13.97 0.94 10.32
C ARG A 296 13.37 1.49 9.03
N SER A 297 13.76 2.71 8.69
CA SER A 297 13.37 3.40 7.46
C SER A 297 14.59 3.77 6.62
N TYR A 298 14.58 3.34 5.36
CA TYR A 298 15.63 3.60 4.38
C TYR A 298 15.14 4.52 3.27
N TYR A 299 16.06 5.36 2.79
CA TYR A 299 15.78 6.34 1.76
C TYR A 299 16.81 6.30 0.65
N SER A 300 16.33 6.42 -0.59
CA SER A 300 17.16 6.72 -1.76
C SER A 300 16.65 7.94 -2.52
N ASP A 301 17.58 8.67 -3.12
CA ASP A 301 17.28 9.79 -4.01
C ASP A 301 17.03 9.32 -5.46
N TYR A 302 16.58 10.23 -6.33
CA TYR A 302 16.26 9.91 -7.71
C TYR A 302 17.49 9.53 -8.58
N VAL A 303 18.67 10.03 -8.22
CA VAL A 303 19.92 9.82 -8.97
C VAL A 303 20.49 8.44 -8.66
N ASN A 304 20.41 8.03 -7.39
CA ASN A 304 21.02 6.83 -6.83
C ASN A 304 19.95 5.92 -6.19
N PRO A 305 19.02 5.35 -6.97
CA PRO A 305 17.87 4.62 -6.42
C PRO A 305 18.24 3.37 -5.60
N ASN A 306 19.44 2.82 -5.81
CA ASN A 306 19.96 1.65 -5.10
C ASN A 306 20.86 2.00 -3.90
N VAL A 307 21.11 3.29 -3.64
CA VAL A 307 21.83 3.72 -2.43
C VAL A 307 20.80 3.95 -1.34
N LEU A 308 20.55 2.90 -0.56
CA LEU A 308 19.56 2.90 0.52
C LEU A 308 20.22 3.32 1.83
N THR A 309 20.06 4.58 2.19
CA THR A 309 20.61 5.17 3.40
C THR A 309 19.62 5.01 4.55
N ASP A 310 20.08 4.53 5.71
CA ASP A 310 19.28 4.49 6.93
C ASP A 310 19.02 5.93 7.41
N VAL A 311 17.75 6.31 7.48
CA VAL A 311 17.31 7.63 7.92
C VAL A 311 16.45 7.55 9.18
N THR A 312 16.43 6.40 9.85
CA THR A 312 15.53 6.11 10.99
C THR A 312 15.66 7.19 12.06
N ASP A 313 16.87 7.47 12.55
CA ASP A 313 17.10 8.48 13.59
C ASP A 313 16.87 9.91 13.10
N ARG A 314 17.09 10.15 11.80
CA ARG A 314 16.92 11.47 11.19
C ARG A 314 15.46 11.91 11.16
N ILE A 315 14.53 10.96 11.03
CA ILE A 315 13.08 11.23 10.91
C ILE A 315 12.29 10.83 12.15
N ARG A 316 12.97 10.47 13.24
CA ARG A 316 12.30 10.26 14.52
C ARG A 316 11.73 11.58 15.01
N ASP A 317 10.44 11.58 15.31
CA ASP A 317 9.85 12.66 16.10
C ASP A 317 10.54 12.66 17.48
N GLN A 318 10.77 13.85 18.05
CA GLN A 318 11.37 13.94 19.38
C GLN A 318 10.43 13.29 20.41
N GLY A 319 10.73 12.05 20.83
CA GLY A 319 9.99 11.32 21.86
C GLY A 319 9.59 9.87 21.55
N GLU A 320 10.00 9.27 20.42
CA GLU A 320 9.75 7.86 20.13
C GLU A 320 10.89 6.95 20.64
N ASP A 321 10.62 6.11 21.65
CA ASP A 321 11.50 5.00 22.02
C ASP A 321 11.39 3.88 20.99
N ALA A 322 12.54 3.48 20.46
CA ALA A 322 12.66 2.41 19.49
C ALA A 322 12.84 1.08 20.19
N ASN A 323 11.74 0.44 20.56
CA ASN A 323 11.79 -0.99 20.78
C ASN A 323 10.44 -1.60 20.41
N PRO A 324 10.36 -2.49 19.40
CA PRO A 324 9.21 -3.37 19.29
C PRO A 324 9.24 -4.22 20.55
N GLY A 325 8.43 -3.88 21.54
CA GLY A 325 8.33 -4.62 22.79
C GLY A 325 8.14 -6.09 22.49
N GLN A 326 8.88 -6.96 23.18
CA GLN A 326 8.60 -8.39 23.15
C GLN A 326 7.11 -8.55 23.47
N LEU A 327 6.35 -9.09 22.51
CA LEU A 327 4.99 -9.53 22.77
C LEU A 327 5.14 -10.69 23.76
N ASP A 328 4.93 -10.41 25.04
CA ASP A 328 5.08 -11.41 26.10
C ASP A 328 4.17 -12.60 25.79
N GLY A 329 4.82 -13.71 25.43
CA GLY A 329 4.18 -14.99 25.23
C GLY A 329 3.86 -15.62 26.58
N ASP A 330 2.78 -15.18 27.22
CA ASP A 330 2.21 -15.90 28.35
C ASP A 330 1.12 -16.87 27.87
N GLN A 331 1.57 -18.06 27.49
CA GLN A 331 0.82 -19.29 27.73
C GLN A 331 1.63 -20.20 28.66
N GLU A 332 1.24 -20.26 29.93
CA GLU A 332 1.24 -21.53 30.66
C GLU A 332 -0.08 -21.68 31.41
N GLY A 333 -0.91 -22.61 30.92
CA GLY A 333 -1.93 -23.24 31.75
C GLY A 333 -1.34 -24.41 32.53
N GLN A 334 -1.87 -24.68 33.72
CA GLN A 334 -2.14 -26.04 34.21
C GLN A 334 -2.94 -26.05 35.54
N ASN A 335 -4.12 -26.67 35.48
CA ASN A 335 -4.76 -27.59 36.45
C ASN A 335 -4.33 -27.51 37.93
N GLY A 336 -5.21 -27.07 38.86
CA GLY A 336 -6.18 -27.92 39.58
C GLY A 336 -5.71 -28.16 41.04
N PRO A 337 -6.55 -28.62 42.00
CA PRO A 337 -7.93 -29.09 41.91
C PRO A 337 -9.02 -28.05 42.24
#